data_AF-A0A973NXU7-F1
#
_entry.id   AF-A0A973NXU7-F1
#
_cell.length_a   1.000
_cell.length_b   1.000
_cell.length_c   1.000
_cell.angle_alpha   90.00
_cell.angle_beta   90.00
_cell.angle_gamma   90.00
#
_symmetry.space_group_name_H-M   'P 1'
#
loop_
_entity.id
_entity.type
_entity.pdbx_description
1 polymer ?
#
loop_
_entity_poly.entity_id
_entity_poly.type
_entity_poly.pdbx_seq_one_letter_code
_entity_poly.pdbx_strand_id
1 'polypeptide(L)'
;MSKMIRIATIDDVETDEDLVKFLQYNRKMMLVFAREYASSAAELGAMLKVHDKRSGVRRRHKVVRPIALAAGVMILICRYMSLAAKRFQVEYAPEIEAAGRRSRTGNRTIRFGG
;
A
#
# COMPACT_ATOMS: atom_id res chain seq x y z
N MET A 1 1.82 -7.79 -27.23
CA MET A 1 2.45 -8.27 -25.98
C MET A 1 1.71 -7.68 -24.79
N SER A 2 0.90 -8.48 -24.09
CA SER A 2 0.21 -8.04 -22.87
C SER A 2 1.22 -7.93 -21.73
N LYS A 3 1.38 -6.74 -21.13
CA LYS A 3 2.16 -6.58 -19.89
C LYS A 3 1.33 -7.12 -18.73
N MET A 4 1.62 -8.36 -18.35
CA MET A 4 1.00 -8.98 -17.19
C MET A 4 1.59 -8.37 -15.92
N ILE A 5 0.80 -7.56 -15.21
CA ILE A 5 1.17 -7.03 -13.91
C ILE A 5 0.91 -8.14 -12.89
N ARG A 6 1.97 -8.82 -12.44
CA ARG A 6 1.86 -9.70 -11.28
C ARG A 6 1.71 -8.85 -10.03
N ILE A 7 0.52 -8.87 -9.44
CA ILE A 7 0.27 -8.37 -8.10
C ILE A 7 0.65 -9.52 -7.17
N ALA A 8 1.79 -9.42 -6.49
CA ALA A 8 2.11 -10.37 -5.42
C ALA A 8 1.03 -10.23 -4.34
N THR A 9 0.35 -11.32 -4.03
CA THR A 9 -0.59 -11.40 -2.91
C THR A 9 0.14 -11.93 -1.69
N ILE A 10 -0.45 -11.78 -0.49
CA ILE A 10 0.18 -12.29 0.73
C ILE A 10 0.31 -13.82 0.70
N ASP A 11 -0.54 -14.49 -0.08
CA ASP A 11 -0.54 -15.93 -0.27
C ASP A 11 0.67 -16.42 -1.10
N ASP A 12 1.36 -15.53 -1.82
CA ASP A 12 2.57 -15.81 -2.60
C ASP A 12 3.87 -15.63 -1.78
N VAL A 13 3.76 -15.28 -0.49
CA VAL A 13 4.89 -15.01 0.38
C VAL A 13 5.34 -16.31 1.06
N GLU A 14 6.38 -16.95 0.51
CA GLU A 14 6.90 -18.24 1.01
C GLU A 14 8.11 -18.10 1.94
N THR A 15 8.78 -16.93 1.93
CA THR A 15 9.99 -16.69 2.71
C THR A 15 9.93 -15.35 3.44
N ASP A 16 10.73 -15.21 4.51
CA ASP A 16 10.83 -13.96 5.27
C ASP A 16 11.41 -12.81 4.42
N GLU A 17 12.33 -13.11 3.50
CA GLU A 17 12.81 -12.13 2.53
C GLU A 17 11.69 -11.65 1.60
N ASP A 18 10.82 -12.56 1.17
CA ASP A 18 9.66 -12.23 0.34
C ASP A 18 8.62 -11.44 1.12
N LEU A 19 8.46 -11.70 2.43
CA LEU A 19 7.60 -10.93 3.30
C LEU A 19 8.10 -9.49 3.43
N VAL A 20 9.40 -9.31 3.64
CA VAL A 20 10.02 -7.97 3.72
C VAL A 20 9.86 -7.23 2.39
N LYS A 21 10.12 -7.89 1.25
CA LYS A 21 9.92 -7.32 -0.09
C LYS A 21 8.45 -6.95 -0.34
N PHE A 22 7.51 -7.82 0.05
CA PHE A 22 6.07 -7.60 -0.04
C PHE A 22 5.64 -6.38 0.78
N LEU A 23 6.08 -6.28 2.05
CA LEU A 23 5.76 -5.15 2.92
C LEU A 23 6.36 -3.84 2.38
N GLN A 24 7.60 -3.88 1.87
CA GLN A 24 8.24 -2.71 1.25
C GLN A 24 7.55 -2.28 -0.05
N TYR A 25 7.13 -3.22 -0.87
CA TYR A 25 6.40 -2.95 -2.12
C TYR A 25 5.04 -2.33 -1.81
N ASN A 26 4.25 -2.93 -0.92
CA ASN A 26 2.95 -2.42 -0.52
C ASN A 26 3.06 -1.04 0.13
N ARG A 27 4.09 -0.79 0.95
CA ARG A 27 4.39 0.55 1.47
C ARG A 27 4.60 1.56 0.34
N LYS A 28 5.39 1.22 -0.69
CA LYS A 28 5.64 2.14 -1.82
C LYS A 28 4.34 2.41 -2.59
N MET A 29 3.55 1.38 -2.86
CA MET A 29 2.26 1.51 -3.53
C MET A 29 1.29 2.39 -2.74
N MET A 30 1.15 2.15 -1.44
CA MET A 30 0.30 2.96 -0.55
C MET A 30 0.76 4.42 -0.50
N LEU A 31 2.07 4.68 -0.57
CA LEU A 31 2.59 6.04 -0.60
C LEU A 31 2.27 6.75 -1.93
N VAL A 32 2.32 6.03 -3.04
CA VAL A 32 1.92 6.56 -4.36
C VAL A 32 0.43 6.90 -4.34
N PHE A 33 -0.43 5.97 -3.92
CA PHE A 33 -1.87 6.23 -3.83
C PHE A 33 -2.21 7.37 -2.88
N ALA A 34 -1.52 7.47 -1.74
CA ALA A 34 -1.70 8.58 -0.82
C ALA A 34 -1.41 9.94 -1.49
N ARG A 35 -0.35 10.03 -2.31
CA ARG A 35 -0.01 11.25 -3.04
C ARG A 35 -1.05 11.59 -4.09
N GLU A 36 -1.49 10.60 -4.87
CA GLU A 36 -2.54 10.77 -5.88
C GLU A 36 -3.83 11.30 -5.24
N TYR A 37 -4.31 10.66 -4.15
CA TYR A 37 -5.52 11.09 -3.45
C TYR A 37 -5.38 12.48 -2.84
N ALA A 38 -4.20 12.83 -2.31
CA ALA A 38 -3.94 14.17 -1.80
C ALA A 38 -3.97 15.21 -2.92
N SER A 39 -3.41 14.90 -4.09
CA SER A 39 -3.47 15.79 -5.27
C SER A 39 -4.90 15.96 -5.76
N SER A 40 -5.64 14.86 -5.95
CA SER A 40 -7.04 14.92 -6.38
C SER A 40 -7.93 15.68 -5.39
N ALA A 41 -7.69 15.54 -4.08
CA ALA A 41 -8.40 16.33 -3.07
C ALA A 41 -8.12 17.85 -3.22
N ALA A 42 -6.86 18.22 -3.46
CA ALA A 42 -6.47 19.61 -3.67
C ALA A 42 -7.07 20.19 -4.96
N GLU A 43 -6.99 19.45 -6.06
CA GLU A 43 -7.57 19.83 -7.36
C GLU A 43 -9.09 19.98 -7.27
N LEU A 44 -9.78 19.02 -6.64
CA LEU A 44 -11.22 19.10 -6.42
C LEU A 44 -11.58 20.32 -5.57
N GLY A 45 -10.79 20.62 -4.53
CA GLY A 45 -10.97 21.82 -3.72
C GLY A 45 -10.82 23.12 -4.52
N ALA A 46 -9.82 23.17 -5.41
CA ALA A 46 -9.61 24.30 -6.31
C ALA A 46 -10.74 24.45 -7.32
N MET A 47 -11.17 23.34 -7.95
CA MET A 47 -12.26 23.32 -8.91
C MET A 47 -13.58 23.80 -8.27
N LEU A 48 -13.91 23.30 -7.07
CA LEU A 48 -15.10 23.74 -6.34
C LEU A 48 -15.03 25.22 -5.95
N LYS A 49 -13.84 25.77 -5.70
CA LYS A 49 -13.66 27.20 -5.43
C LYS A 49 -13.94 28.07 -6.67
N VAL A 50 -13.58 27.58 -7.86
CA VAL A 50 -13.77 28.28 -9.14
C VAL A 50 -15.21 28.18 -9.63
N HIS A 51 -15.78 26.97 -9.64
CA HIS A 51 -17.07 26.69 -10.26
C HIS A 51 -18.27 26.96 -9.34
N ASP A 52 -18.12 26.75 -8.03
CA ASP A 52 -19.20 27.00 -7.07
C ASP A 52 -18.81 28.14 -6.13
N LYS A 53 -18.77 29.36 -6.68
CA LYS A 53 -18.48 30.60 -5.92
C LYS A 53 -19.47 30.85 -4.78
N ARG A 54 -20.65 30.22 -4.82
CA ARG A 54 -21.69 30.27 -3.77
C ARG A 54 -21.57 29.13 -2.76
N SER A 55 -20.84 28.04 -3.06
CA SER A 55 -20.52 27.02 -2.07
C SER A 55 -19.69 27.64 -0.94
N GLY A 56 -20.31 27.74 0.23
CA GLY A 56 -19.59 28.07 1.44
C GLY A 56 -18.44 27.09 1.66
N VAL A 57 -17.37 27.58 2.30
CA VAL A 57 -16.16 26.80 2.66
C VAL A 57 -16.53 25.44 3.29
N ARG A 58 -17.57 25.42 4.13
CA ARG A 58 -18.09 24.22 4.79
C ARG A 58 -18.57 23.13 3.82
N ARG A 59 -19.23 23.49 2.71
CA ARG A 59 -19.73 22.53 1.71
C ARG A 59 -18.58 21.93 0.91
N ARG A 60 -17.61 22.75 0.51
CA ARG A 60 -16.39 22.28 -0.16
C ARG A 60 -15.61 21.31 0.72
N HIS A 61 -15.43 21.65 2.00
CA HIS A 61 -14.78 20.75 2.94
C HIS A 61 -15.52 19.43 3.14
N LYS A 62 -16.87 19.40 3.15
CA LYS A 62 -17.60 18.13 3.23
C LYS A 62 -17.28 17.17 2.08
N VAL A 63 -16.98 17.71 0.89
CA VAL A 63 -16.66 16.90 -0.30
C VAL A 63 -15.18 16.52 -0.34
N VAL A 64 -14.28 17.46 -0.04
CA VAL A 64 -12.82 17.26 -0.17
C VAL A 64 -12.23 16.50 1.01
N ARG A 65 -12.74 16.74 2.23
CA ARG A 65 -12.16 16.20 3.47
C ARG A 65 -12.10 14.67 3.51
N PRO A 66 -13.11 13.90 3.07
CA PRO A 66 -13.02 12.44 3.04
C PRO A 66 -11.84 11.92 2.21
N ILE A 67 -11.57 12.54 1.04
CA ILE A 67 -10.47 12.15 0.15
C ILE A 67 -9.12 12.49 0.80
N ALA A 68 -9.01 13.68 1.38
CA ALA A 68 -7.81 14.09 2.11
C ALA A 68 -7.53 13.21 3.35
N LEU A 69 -8.58 12.78 4.06
CA LEU A 69 -8.46 11.85 5.18
C LEU A 69 -8.01 10.46 4.71
N ALA A 70 -8.57 9.95 3.61
CA ALA A 70 -8.14 8.68 3.02
C ALA A 70 -6.65 8.72 2.65
N ALA A 71 -6.17 9.80 2.03
CA ALA A 71 -4.75 10.01 1.77
C ALA A 71 -3.91 9.98 3.06
N GLY A 72 -4.36 10.67 4.11
CA GLY A 72 -3.70 10.67 5.42
C GLY A 72 -3.62 9.28 6.06
N VAL A 73 -4.69 8.50 6.00
CA VAL A 73 -4.72 7.11 6.49
C VAL A 73 -3.73 6.25 5.72
N MET A 74 -3.63 6.38 4.40
CA MET A 74 -2.65 5.65 3.59
C MET A 74 -1.21 6.01 3.98
N ILE A 75 -0.91 7.27 4.28
CA ILE A 75 0.41 7.70 4.78
C ILE A 75 0.71 7.06 6.13
N LEU A 76 -0.27 7.03 7.05
CA LEU A 76 -0.12 6.39 8.35
C LEU A 76 0.18 4.89 8.19
N ILE A 77 -0.57 4.18 7.34
CA ILE A 77 -0.34 2.77 7.03
C ILE A 77 1.10 2.56 6.53
N CYS A 78 1.60 3.41 5.62
CA CYS A 78 2.98 3.33 5.14
C CYS A 78 4.03 3.42 6.27
N ARG A 79 3.78 4.29 7.25
CA ARG A 79 4.68 4.48 8.39
C ARG A 79 4.68 3.24 9.29
N TYR A 80 3.51 2.66 9.57
CA TYR A 80 3.40 1.50 10.46
C TYR A 80 3.80 0.18 9.80
N MET A 81 3.57 -0.01 8.50
CA MET A 81 4.09 -1.18 7.77
C MET A 81 5.63 -1.26 7.84
N SER A 82 6.31 -0.11 7.83
CA SER A 82 7.77 -0.06 8.00
C SER A 82 8.22 -0.51 9.39
N LEU A 83 7.41 -0.21 10.41
CA LEU A 83 7.69 -0.57 11.79
C LEU A 83 7.48 -2.07 12.02
N ALA A 84 6.42 -2.63 11.45
CA ALA A 84 6.14 -4.07 11.50
C ALA A 84 7.26 -4.88 10.83
N ALA A 85 7.71 -4.49 9.64
CA ALA A 85 8.81 -5.16 8.94
C ALA A 85 10.12 -5.15 9.75
N LYS A 86 10.46 -4.00 10.38
CA LYS A 86 11.66 -3.88 11.22
C LYS A 86 11.57 -4.69 12.51
N ARG A 87 10.40 -4.71 13.17
CA ARG A 87 10.19 -5.49 14.39
C ARG A 87 10.21 -6.99 14.10
N PHE A 88 9.57 -7.43 13.02
CA PHE A 88 9.62 -8.82 12.59
C PHE A 88 11.07 -9.30 12.38
N GLN A 89 11.89 -8.51 11.67
CA GLN A 89 13.31 -8.83 11.49
C GLN A 89 14.08 -8.95 12.80
N VAL A 90 13.78 -8.13 13.81
CA VAL A 90 14.51 -8.13 15.08
C VAL A 90 14.04 -9.26 16.00
N GLU A 91 12.74 -9.52 16.06
CA GLU A 91 12.13 -10.46 16.99
C GLU A 91 12.30 -11.91 16.52
N TYR A 92 12.23 -12.15 15.22
CA TYR A 92 12.32 -13.49 14.63
C TYR A 92 13.70 -13.81 14.05
N ALA A 93 14.64 -12.85 14.00
CA ALA A 93 16.02 -13.08 13.56
C ALA A 93 16.70 -14.34 14.17
N PRO A 94 16.63 -14.58 15.49
CA PRO A 94 17.29 -15.75 16.09
C PRO A 94 16.67 -17.07 15.64
N GLU A 95 15.35 -17.10 15.44
CA GLU A 95 14.60 -18.27 14.98
C GLU A 95 14.87 -18.53 13.49
N ILE A 96 15.05 -17.48 12.71
CA ILE A 96 15.42 -17.53 11.28
C ILE A 96 16.85 -18.06 11.11
N GLU A 97 17.80 -17.61 11.94
CA GLU A 97 19.18 -18.13 11.94
C GLU A 97 19.22 -19.60 12.38
N ALA A 98 18.43 -19.97 13.38
CA ALA A 98 18.32 -21.35 13.86
C ALA A 98 17.59 -22.28 12.87
N ALA A 99 16.62 -21.78 12.09
CA ALA A 99 15.86 -22.55 11.12
C ALA A 99 16.60 -22.82 9.81
N GLY A 100 17.78 -22.22 9.61
CA GLY A 100 18.78 -22.60 8.60
C GLY A 100 18.19 -23.09 7.27
N ARG A 101 17.68 -22.17 6.43
CA ARG A 101 17.28 -22.43 5.03
C ARG A 101 16.53 -23.76 4.81
N ARG A 102 15.26 -23.84 5.21
CA ARG A 102 14.32 -24.77 4.57
C ARG A 102 13.24 -23.99 3.84
N SER A 103 13.62 -23.37 2.73
CA SER A 103 12.67 -22.91 1.71
C SER A 103 11.92 -24.16 1.21
N ARG A 104 10.68 -24.33 1.66
CA ARG A 104 9.75 -25.30 1.08
C ARG A 104 9.30 -24.71 -0.26
N THR A 105 10.09 -24.94 -1.30
CA THR A 105 9.77 -24.56 -2.68
C THR A 105 8.57 -25.37 -3.15
N GLY A 106 7.38 -24.88 -2.86
CA GLY A 106 6.11 -25.48 -3.25
C GLY A 106 5.57 -24.81 -4.49
N ASN A 107 6.27 -24.89 -5.63
CA ASN A 107 5.81 -24.37 -6.92
C ASN A 107 4.38 -24.85 -7.24
N ARG A 108 3.35 -24.06 -6.89
CA ARG A 108 1.99 -24.24 -7.39
C ARG A 108 1.84 -23.45 -8.68
N THR A 109 2.07 -24.13 -9.80
CA THR A 109 1.70 -23.62 -11.12
C THR A 109 0.17 -23.68 -11.25
N ILE A 110 -0.51 -22.54 -11.09
CA ILE A 110 -1.94 -22.45 -11.42
C ILE A 110 -2.04 -22.13 -12.92
N ARG A 111 -2.42 -23.14 -13.72
CA ARG A 111 -2.86 -22.95 -15.12
C ARG A 111 -4.30 -22.44 -15.10
N PHE A 112 -4.55 -21.28 -15.71
CA PHE A 112 -5.89 -20.94 -16.18
C PHE A 112 -6.13 -21.67 -17.50
N GLY A 113 -7.32 -22.24 -17.63
CA GLY A 113 -7.61 -23.41 -18.47
C GLY A 113 -7.48 -23.24 -19.98
N GLY A 114 -7.40 -24.40 -20.62
CA GLY A 114 -8.06 -24.69 -21.90
C GLY A 114 -9.12 -25.75 -21.64
#